data_AF-A0AAV5AWF5-F1
#
_entry.id   AF-A0AAV5AWF5-F1
#
_cell.length_a   1.000
_cell.length_b   1.000
_cell.length_c   1.000
_cell.angle_alpha   90.00
_cell.angle_beta   90.00
_cell.angle_gamma   90.00
#
_symmetry.space_group_name_H-M   'P 1'
#
loop_
_entity.id
_entity.type
_entity.pdbx_description
1 polymer ?
#
loop_
_entity_poly.entity_id
_entity_poly.type
_entity_poly.pdbx_seq_one_letter_code
_entity_poly.pdbx_strand_id
1 'polypeptide(L)'
;MENAGEHLVGQYLRQIKKCDFVKYNLQTIFKLREIDVVGINSTENEIYICEVATHLETGFQYTKDKKPDNVNRFINKFEKNIEYARLLLFEFLKKKQHSIIN
;
A
#
# COMPACT_ATOMS: atom_id res chain seq x y z
N MET A 1 2.81 -12.29 7.95
CA MET A 1 3.91 -13.13 7.41
C MET A 1 3.87 -12.89 5.92
N GLU A 2 4.96 -12.43 5.31
CA GLU A 2 4.96 -12.05 3.89
C GLU A 2 4.73 -13.27 2.99
N ASN A 3 3.88 -13.15 1.98
CA ASN A 3 3.71 -14.21 0.98
C ASN A 3 4.63 -13.98 -0.24
N ALA A 4 4.79 -15.01 -1.09
CA ALA A 4 5.69 -14.94 -2.24
C ALA A 4 5.36 -13.79 -3.22
N GLY A 5 4.08 -13.45 -3.37
CA GLY A 5 3.64 -12.33 -4.19
C GLY A 5 4.06 -10.98 -3.61
N GLU A 6 3.83 -10.77 -2.31
CA GLU A 6 4.27 -9.58 -1.60
C GLU A 6 5.78 -9.42 -1.70
N HIS A 7 6.53 -10.50 -1.44
CA HIS A 7 7.98 -10.49 -1.51
C HIS A 7 8.47 -10.08 -2.90
N LEU A 8 7.90 -10.67 -3.97
CA LEU A 8 8.21 -10.32 -5.35
C LEU A 8 7.96 -8.84 -5.64
N VAL A 9 6.81 -8.30 -5.25
CA VAL A 9 6.48 -6.87 -5.41
C VAL A 9 7.49 -6.01 -4.66
N GLY A 10 7.83 -6.35 -3.43
CA GLY A 10 8.81 -5.59 -2.67
C GLY A 10 10.22 -5.62 -3.27
N GLN A 11 10.65 -6.76 -3.85
CA GLN A 11 11.91 -6.83 -4.60
C GLN A 11 11.86 -6.00 -5.88
N TYR A 12 10.74 -6.00 -6.60
CA TYR A 12 10.54 -5.13 -7.76
C TYR A 12 10.67 -3.65 -7.37
N LEU A 13 10.07 -3.24 -6.24
CA LEU A 13 10.19 -1.87 -5.74
C LEU A 13 11.64 -1.51 -5.40
N ARG A 14 12.39 -2.39 -4.73
CA ARG A 14 13.82 -2.15 -4.42
C ARG A 14 14.69 -2.12 -5.69
N GLN A 15 14.59 -3.14 -6.52
CA GLN A 15 15.57 -3.38 -7.59
C GLN A 15 15.26 -2.60 -8.86
N ILE A 16 13.98 -2.44 -9.19
CA ILE A 16 13.54 -1.81 -10.44
C ILE A 16 13.11 -0.37 -10.20
N LYS A 17 12.23 -0.13 -9.22
CA LYS A 17 11.77 1.23 -8.87
C LYS A 17 12.75 2.02 -8.01
N LYS A 18 13.86 1.40 -7.60
CA LYS A 18 14.93 2.01 -6.80
C LYS A 18 14.41 2.65 -5.51
N CYS A 19 13.40 2.02 -4.89
CA CYS A 19 12.94 2.46 -3.58
C CYS A 19 14.02 2.18 -2.53
N ASP A 20 14.45 3.24 -1.84
CA ASP A 20 15.40 3.19 -0.73
C ASP A 20 14.83 2.47 0.48
N PHE A 21 13.49 2.53 0.64
CA PHE A 21 12.75 1.85 1.69
C PHE A 21 11.62 1.01 1.12
N VAL A 22 11.49 -0.22 1.61
CA VAL A 22 10.34 -1.07 1.35
C VAL A 22 9.88 -1.73 2.64
N LYS A 23 8.60 -1.58 2.95
CA LYS A 23 7.94 -2.12 4.14
C LYS A 23 6.80 -3.03 3.72
N TYR A 24 6.75 -4.20 4.33
CA TYR A 24 5.66 -5.16 4.18
C TYR A 24 4.71 -5.04 5.36
N ASN A 25 3.45 -5.42 5.16
CA ASN A 25 2.46 -5.61 6.21
C ASN A 25 2.34 -4.36 7.11
N LEU A 26 2.28 -3.18 6.47
CA LEU A 26 2.27 -1.90 7.18
C LEU A 26 0.93 -1.72 7.87
N GLN A 27 0.94 -1.71 9.20
CA GLN A 27 -0.23 -1.38 9.99
C GLN A 27 -0.49 0.13 9.98
N THR A 28 -1.70 0.50 9.60
CA THR A 28 -2.18 1.88 9.58
C THR A 28 -2.57 2.33 10.98
N ILE A 29 -2.05 3.49 11.37
CA ILE A 29 -2.24 4.12 12.70
C ILE A 29 -3.69 4.44 13.07
N PHE A 30 -4.61 4.56 12.10
CA PHE A 30 -5.96 5.05 12.35
C PHE A 30 -7.07 3.99 12.27
N LYS A 31 -6.85 2.89 11.56
CA LYS A 31 -7.93 1.92 11.24
C LYS A 31 -7.58 0.47 11.53
N LEU A 32 -6.49 0.18 12.25
CA LEU A 32 -6.04 -1.18 12.58
C LEU A 32 -6.05 -2.12 11.36
N ARG A 33 -5.68 -1.57 10.20
CA ARG A 33 -5.68 -2.27 8.91
C ARG A 33 -4.27 -2.31 8.35
N GLU A 34 -4.00 -3.33 7.57
CA GLU A 34 -2.74 -3.60 6.90
C GLU A 34 -2.74 -3.13 5.45
N ILE A 35 -1.60 -2.58 5.01
CA ILE A 35 -1.23 -2.38 3.62
C ILE A 35 -0.14 -3.40 3.30
N ASP A 36 -0.31 -4.17 2.24
CA ASP A 36 0.54 -5.32 1.95
C ASP A 36 2.00 -4.90 1.71
N VAL A 37 2.26 -3.93 0.82
CA VAL A 37 3.61 -3.42 0.54
C VAL A 37 3.62 -1.91 0.34
N VAL A 38 4.57 -1.21 0.95
CA VAL A 38 4.86 0.21 0.72
C VAL A 38 6.31 0.41 0.34
N GLY A 39 6.55 1.16 -0.73
CA GLY A 39 7.88 1.58 -1.16
C GLY A 39 8.05 3.09 -1.16
N ILE A 40 9.24 3.59 -0.83
CA ILE A 40 9.59 5.01 -0.92
C ILE A 40 10.87 5.13 -1.74
N ASN A 41 10.81 5.90 -2.83
CA ASN A 41 11.97 6.38 -3.55
C ASN A 41 12.13 7.87 -3.21
N SER A 42 13.10 8.17 -2.37
CA SER A 42 13.34 9.54 -1.90
C SER A 42 14.02 10.40 -2.95
N THR A 43 14.74 9.79 -3.90
CA THR A 43 15.42 10.49 -5.00
C THR A 43 14.40 11.10 -5.97
N GLU A 44 13.40 10.30 -6.36
CA GLU A 44 12.34 10.72 -7.28
C GLU A 44 11.12 11.33 -6.56
N ASN A 45 11.14 11.38 -5.22
CA ASN A 45 10.01 11.80 -4.38
C ASN A 45 8.71 11.00 -4.64
N GLU A 46 8.84 9.69 -4.85
CA GLU A 46 7.71 8.80 -5.12
C GLU A 46 7.41 7.87 -3.95
N ILE A 47 6.12 7.65 -3.68
CA ILE A 47 5.63 6.67 -2.71
C ILE A 47 4.73 5.68 -3.44
N TYR A 48 5.03 4.40 -3.28
CA TYR A 48 4.29 3.28 -3.82
C TYR A 48 3.49 2.62 -2.71
N ILE A 49 2.16 2.51 -2.87
CA ILE A 49 1.27 1.83 -1.92
C ILE A 49 0.58 0.70 -2.69
N CYS A 50 0.93 -0.54 -2.36
CA CYS A 50 0.58 -1.71 -3.15
C CYS A 50 -0.32 -2.65 -2.34
N GLU A 51 -1.49 -2.96 -2.89
CA GLU A 51 -2.25 -4.16 -2.54
C GLU A 51 -1.81 -5.29 -3.45
N VAL A 52 -1.50 -6.44 -2.88
CA VAL A 52 -0.96 -7.59 -3.60
C VAL A 52 -1.99 -8.70 -3.60
N ALA A 53 -2.19 -9.30 -4.76
CA ALA A 53 -3.07 -10.43 -4.91
C ALA A 53 -2.45 -11.47 -5.83
N THR A 54 -2.12 -12.61 -5.24
CA THR A 54 -1.53 -13.77 -5.92
C THR A 54 -2.56 -14.89 -5.94
N HIS A 55 -3.02 -15.26 -7.13
CA HIS A 55 -3.88 -16.42 -7.35
C HIS A 55 -3.18 -17.34 -8.35
N LEU A 56 -2.72 -18.51 -7.89
CA LEU A 56 -1.90 -19.43 -8.70
C LEU A 56 -2.71 -20.55 -9.35
N GLU A 57 -3.89 -20.90 -8.81
CA GLU A 57 -4.62 -22.11 -9.24
C GLU A 57 -6.06 -21.83 -9.70
N THR A 58 -6.86 -21.09 -8.93
CA THR A 58 -8.29 -20.88 -9.21
C THR A 58 -8.63 -19.49 -9.76
N GLY A 59 -7.62 -18.64 -9.94
CA GLY A 59 -7.79 -17.24 -10.31
C GLY A 59 -8.46 -16.39 -9.22
N PHE A 60 -8.87 -15.18 -9.58
CA PHE A 60 -9.59 -14.27 -8.69
C PHE A 60 -11.04 -14.73 -8.53
N GLN A 61 -11.36 -15.53 -7.51
CA GLN A 61 -12.73 -15.88 -7.15
C GLN A 61 -13.02 -15.58 -5.68
N TYR A 62 -12.99 -14.30 -5.32
CA TYR A 62 -13.70 -13.81 -4.14
C TYR A 62 -15.20 -13.87 -4.41
N THR A 63 -15.91 -14.67 -3.64
CA THR A 63 -17.38 -14.74 -3.68
C THR A 63 -17.96 -14.19 -2.40
N LYS A 64 -18.96 -13.32 -2.52
CA LYS A 64 -19.85 -12.94 -1.42
C LYS A 64 -21.27 -13.29 -1.84
N ASP A 65 -22.01 -14.01 -1.00
CA ASP A 65 -23.37 -14.45 -1.30
C ASP A 65 -23.50 -15.22 -2.63
N LYS A 66 -22.51 -16.07 -2.94
CA LYS A 66 -22.38 -16.85 -4.19
C LYS A 66 -22.24 -16.01 -5.47
N LYS A 67 -21.91 -14.72 -5.36
CA LYS A 67 -21.63 -13.82 -6.50
C LYS A 67 -20.16 -13.38 -6.47
N PRO A 68 -19.52 -13.16 -7.64
CA PRO A 68 -18.18 -12.57 -7.70
C PRO A 68 -18.16 -11.19 -7.05
N ASP A 69 -17.23 -10.97 -6.12
CA ASP A 69 -17.07 -9.71 -5.36
C ASP A 69 -15.65 -9.12 -5.49
N ASN A 70 -14.85 -9.66 -6.42
CA ASN A 70 -13.45 -9.27 -6.60
C ASN A 70 -13.28 -7.76 -6.76
N VAL A 71 -14.02 -7.20 -7.73
CA VAL A 71 -13.85 -5.80 -8.14
C VAL A 71 -14.16 -4.86 -6.99
N ASN A 72 -15.33 -5.01 -6.36
CA ASN A 72 -15.73 -4.18 -5.23
C ASN A 72 -14.77 -4.35 -4.04
N ARG A 73 -14.31 -5.58 -3.77
CA ARG A 73 -13.34 -5.82 -2.70
C ARG A 73 -12.01 -5.09 -2.96
N PHE A 74 -11.52 -5.09 -4.19
CA PHE A 74 -10.30 -4.35 -4.56
C PHE A 74 -10.50 -2.85 -4.54
N ILE A 75 -11.59 -2.34 -5.11
CA ILE A 75 -11.93 -0.92 -5.07
C ILE A 75 -11.93 -0.44 -3.61
N ASN A 76 -12.62 -1.16 -2.72
CA ASN A 76 -12.64 -0.84 -1.30
C ASN A 76 -11.26 -0.86 -0.62
N LYS A 77 -10.32 -1.73 -1.08
CA LYS A 77 -8.94 -1.74 -0.58
C LYS A 77 -8.19 -0.51 -1.09
N PHE A 78 -8.26 -0.20 -2.39
CA PHE A 78 -7.60 0.95 -3.01
C PHE A 78 -8.11 2.29 -2.47
N GLU A 79 -9.43 2.47 -2.33
CA GLU A 79 -10.02 3.69 -1.78
C GLU A 79 -9.49 4.00 -0.37
N LYS A 80 -9.34 2.96 0.46
CA LYS A 80 -8.80 3.10 1.81
C LYS A 80 -7.31 3.43 1.80
N ASN A 81 -6.56 2.88 0.86
CA ASN A 81 -5.13 3.21 0.70
C ASN A 81 -4.94 4.64 0.22
N ILE A 82 -5.81 5.13 -0.68
CA ILE A 82 -5.84 6.53 -1.10
C ILE A 82 -6.18 7.44 0.08
N GLU A 83 -7.18 7.07 0.89
CA GLU A 83 -7.52 7.81 2.12
C GLU A 83 -6.33 7.89 3.08
N TYR A 84 -5.65 6.77 3.33
CA TYR A 84 -4.46 6.73 4.18
C TYR A 84 -3.34 7.63 3.65
N ALA A 85 -3.06 7.56 2.34
CA ALA A 85 -2.04 8.40 1.70
C ALA A 85 -2.34 9.90 1.86
N ARG A 86 -3.61 10.31 1.70
CA ARG A 86 -4.05 11.70 1.89
C ARG A 86 -3.87 12.17 3.32
N LEU A 87 -4.23 11.34 4.31
CA LEU A 87 -4.03 11.66 5.73
C LEU A 87 -2.55 11.82 6.06
N LEU A 88 -1.69 10.92 5.58
CA LEU A 88 -0.24 10.99 5.75
C LEU A 88 0.34 12.27 5.15
N LEU A 89 -0.05 12.60 3.93
CA LEU A 89 0.38 13.83 3.26
C LEU A 89 -0.06 15.07 4.03
N PHE A 90 -1.31 15.10 4.48
CA PHE A 90 -1.85 16.21 5.27
C PHE A 90 -1.07 16.43 6.57
N GLU A 91 -0.80 15.35 7.32
CA GLU A 91 0.00 15.40 8.55
C GLU A 91 1.46 15.82 8.29
N PHE A 92 2.06 15.36 7.19
CA PHE A 92 3.39 15.78 6.79
C PHE A 92 3.45 17.28 6.47
N LEU A 93 2.49 17.79 5.70
CA LEU A 93 2.41 19.22 5.36
C LEU A 93 2.21 20.09 6.60
N LYS A 94 1.37 19.67 7.55
CA LYS A 94 1.21 20.33 8.86
C LYS A 94 2.53 20.41 9.63
N LYS A 95 3.28 19.31 9.70
CA LYS A 95 4.57 19.27 10.40
C LYS A 95 5.63 20.14 9.73
N LYS A 96 5.65 20.22 8.40
CA LYS A 96 6.52 21.17 7.67
C LYS A 96 6.20 22.63 8.03
N GLN A 97 4.93 22.98 8.16
CA GLN A 97 4.55 24.35 8.53
C GLN A 97 5.05 24.72 9.94
N HIS A 98 5.02 23.81 10.91
CA HIS A 98 5.54 24.06 12.26
C HIS A 98 7.08 24.14 12.35
N SER A 99 7.80 23.46 11.45
CA SER A 99 9.27 23.46 11.44
C SER A 99 9.89 24.67 10.72
N ILE A 100 9.09 25.43 9.97
CA ILE A 100 9.53 26.68 9.31
C ILE A 100 9.35 27.90 10.24
N ILE A 101 8.67 27.77 11.39
CA ILE A 101 8.40 28.88 12.33
C ILE A 101 9.44 28.95 13.47
N ASN A 102 10.57 28.26 13.38
CA ASN A 102 11.68 28.36 14.35
C ASN A 102 12.98 28.75 13.67
#